data_AF-A0A5C1AAG7-F1
#
_entry.id   AF-A0A5C1AAG7-F1
#
_cell.length_a   1.000
_cell.length_b   1.000
_cell.length_c   1.000
_cell.angle_alpha   90.00
_cell.angle_beta   90.00
_cell.angle_gamma   90.00
#
_symmetry.space_group_name_H-M   'P 1'
#
loop_
_entity.id
_entity.type
_entity.pdbx_description
1 polymer ?
#
loop_
_entity_poly.entity_id
_entity_poly.type
_entity_poly.pdbx_seq_one_letter_code
_entity_poly.pdbx_strand_id
1 'polypeptide(L)'
;MIRLYIIRAVLIAAVASTCYWLGGECSLGLAILIWAGVTTGACALGAALLRTSRVGEITWRNRAAGYLIPWGWRLSRGRLWVAAVFSWVTWMAVGGAAFAMRPGAMTEPSTTGVRAALFAAWVIDAAALVYVLGTIWQATPGSRVRSLWKLVTVITAVLGASVGLYVTGRPTEALMFGGGPPLAVGGGMGLFVLTVLIFGRNTRWN
;
A
#
# COMPACT_ATOMS: atom_id res chain seq x y z
N MET A 1 -1.44 -8.71 -19.06
CA MET A 1 -1.41 -8.38 -17.62
C MET A 1 0.00 -8.20 -17.06
N ILE A 2 0.96 -9.06 -17.39
CA ILE A 2 2.37 -9.01 -16.89
C ILE A 2 3.03 -7.63 -17.09
N ARG A 3 2.92 -7.03 -18.29
CA ARG A 3 3.50 -5.70 -18.60
C ARG A 3 3.05 -4.59 -17.64
N LEU A 4 1.80 -4.61 -17.19
CA LEU A 4 1.26 -3.61 -16.26
C LEU A 4 1.89 -3.76 -14.86
N TYR A 5 2.08 -5.00 -14.40
CA TYR A 5 2.74 -5.28 -13.13
C TYR A 5 4.19 -4.85 -13.14
N ILE A 6 4.92 -5.13 -14.24
CA ILE A 6 6.31 -4.68 -14.41
C ILE A 6 6.41 -3.16 -14.35
N ILE A 7 5.58 -2.45 -15.11
CA ILE A 7 5.55 -0.98 -15.11
C ILE A 7 5.31 -0.43 -13.70
N ARG A 8 4.35 -0.99 -12.95
CA ARG A 8 4.06 -0.57 -11.58
C ARG A 8 5.21 -0.86 -10.63
N ALA A 9 5.85 -2.02 -10.73
CA ALA A 9 7.01 -2.36 -9.94
C ALA A 9 8.18 -1.40 -10.22
N VAL A 10 8.45 -1.09 -11.49
CA VAL A 10 9.47 -0.10 -11.90
C VAL A 10 9.16 1.28 -11.34
N LEU A 11 7.91 1.73 -11.41
CA LEU A 11 7.49 3.02 -10.85
C LEU A 11 7.66 3.08 -9.33
N ILE A 12 7.26 2.03 -8.61
CA ILE A 12 7.43 1.93 -7.16
C ILE A 12 8.93 1.95 -6.80
N ALA A 13 9.75 1.18 -7.52
CA ALA A 13 11.19 1.15 -7.30
C ALA A 13 11.85 2.51 -7.58
N ALA A 14 11.48 3.18 -8.67
CA ALA A 14 11.98 4.52 -8.98
C ALA A 14 11.63 5.51 -7.87
N VAL A 15 10.38 5.52 -7.40
CA VAL A 15 9.93 6.39 -6.32
C VAL A 15 10.64 6.08 -5.01
N ALA A 16 10.77 4.79 -4.65
CA ALA A 16 11.47 4.38 -3.44
C ALA A 16 12.93 4.84 -3.46
N SER A 17 13.62 4.66 -4.59
CA SER A 17 14.99 5.14 -4.79
C SER A 17 15.11 6.67 -4.68
N THR A 18 14.17 7.41 -5.29
CA THR A 18 14.15 8.88 -5.19
C THR A 18 13.93 9.34 -3.76
N CYS A 19 13.01 8.71 -3.03
CA CYS A 19 12.77 9.03 -1.61
C CYS A 19 13.98 8.67 -0.74
N TYR A 20 14.62 7.53 -1.00
CA TYR A 20 15.85 7.16 -0.31
C TYR A 20 16.96 8.21 -0.52
N TRP A 21 17.18 8.63 -1.77
CA TRP A 21 18.14 9.68 -2.11
C TRP A 21 17.77 11.03 -1.48
N LEU A 22 16.50 11.45 -1.58
CA LEU A 22 16.01 12.71 -1.01
C LEU A 22 16.18 12.75 0.52
N GLY A 23 15.97 11.61 1.19
CA GLY A 23 16.29 11.47 2.60
C GLY A 23 17.78 11.73 2.85
N GLY A 24 18.66 11.22 1.97
CA GLY A 24 20.10 11.46 1.98
C GLY A 24 20.50 12.93 2.10
N GLU A 25 19.91 13.77 1.26
CA GLU A 25 20.28 15.18 1.05
C GLU A 25 19.58 16.16 2.01
N CYS A 26 18.45 15.77 2.59
CA CYS A 26 17.56 16.67 3.32
C CYS A 26 17.24 16.16 4.74
N SER A 27 16.84 17.07 5.63
CA SER A 27 16.24 16.64 6.91
C SER A 27 14.95 15.86 6.64
N LEU A 28 14.63 14.88 7.50
CA LEU A 28 13.47 14.00 7.32
C LEU A 28 12.16 14.80 7.14
N GLY A 29 11.97 15.86 7.93
CA GLY A 29 10.80 16.74 7.83
C GLY A 29 10.70 17.43 6.48
N LEU A 30 11.81 17.99 5.97
CA LEU A 30 11.86 18.64 4.67
C LEU A 30 11.65 17.63 3.52
N ALA A 31 12.24 16.44 3.62
CA ALA A 31 12.06 15.37 2.64
C ALA A 31 10.59 14.90 2.55
N ILE A 32 9.90 14.75 3.69
CA ILE A 32 8.47 14.42 3.73
C ILE A 32 7.63 15.55 3.11
N LEU A 33 7.93 16.82 3.42
CA LEU A 33 7.22 17.96 2.84
C LEU A 33 7.39 18.05 1.32
N ILE A 34 8.61 17.88 0.82
CA ILE A 34 8.89 17.84 -0.62
C ILE A 34 8.13 16.69 -1.27
N TRP A 35 8.17 15.50 -0.66
CA TRP A 35 7.44 14.34 -1.18
C TRP A 35 5.93 14.55 -1.20
N ALA A 36 5.36 15.09 -0.13
CA ALA A 36 3.95 15.44 -0.05
C ALA A 36 3.56 16.46 -1.13
N GLY A 37 4.40 17.48 -1.37
CA GLY A 37 4.19 18.46 -2.43
C GLY A 37 4.21 17.83 -3.83
N VAL A 38 5.25 17.04 -4.14
CA VAL A 38 5.41 16.38 -5.44
C VAL A 38 4.26 15.42 -5.72
N THR A 39 3.88 14.59 -4.75
CA THR A 39 2.77 13.62 -4.91
C THR A 39 1.42 14.31 -5.05
N THR A 40 1.19 15.40 -4.31
CA THR A 40 -0.02 16.23 -4.45
C THR A 40 -0.09 16.82 -5.85
N GLY A 41 1.00 17.42 -6.33
CA GLY A 41 1.11 17.98 -7.68
C GLY A 41 0.89 16.92 -8.76
N ALA A 42 1.51 15.75 -8.62
CA ALA A 42 1.36 14.62 -9.54
C ALA A 42 -0.10 14.14 -9.62
N CYS A 43 -0.77 13.97 -8.47
CA CYS A 43 -2.16 13.52 -8.43
C CYS A 43 -3.13 14.61 -8.96
N ALA A 44 -2.90 15.88 -8.63
CA ALA A 44 -3.68 17.00 -9.14
C ALA A 44 -3.53 17.14 -10.67
N LEU A 45 -2.31 17.03 -11.19
CA LEU A 45 -2.02 17.05 -12.62
C LEU A 45 -2.67 15.86 -13.33
N GLY A 46 -2.55 14.65 -12.77
CA GLY A 46 -3.22 13.46 -13.30
C GLY A 46 -4.74 13.65 -13.37
N ALA A 47 -5.35 14.25 -12.34
CA ALA A 47 -6.77 14.55 -12.32
C ALA A 47 -7.13 15.58 -13.40
N ALA A 48 -6.35 16.65 -13.54
CA ALA A 48 -6.58 17.67 -14.57
C ALA A 48 -6.48 17.10 -15.99
N LEU A 49 -5.49 16.23 -16.26
CA LEU A 49 -5.32 15.56 -17.55
C LEU A 49 -6.52 14.66 -17.89
N LEU A 50 -7.07 13.95 -16.90
CA LEU A 50 -8.24 13.10 -17.09
C LEU A 50 -9.52 13.92 -17.29
N ARG A 51 -9.67 15.04 -16.57
CA ARG A 51 -10.82 15.94 -16.71
C ARG A 51 -10.93 16.52 -18.13
N THR A 52 -9.81 16.69 -18.81
CA THR A 52 -9.76 17.22 -20.19
C THR A 52 -9.76 16.14 -21.27
N SER A 53 -9.83 14.86 -20.90
CA SER A 53 -9.80 13.74 -21.85
C SER A 53 -11.23 13.20 -22.08
N ARG A 54 -11.56 12.88 -23.34
CA ARG A 54 -12.84 12.25 -23.67
C ARG A 54 -12.87 10.82 -23.15
N VAL A 55 -14.01 10.41 -22.60
CA VAL A 55 -14.23 9.06 -22.10
C VAL A 55 -14.34 8.11 -23.31
N GLY A 56 -13.55 7.04 -23.31
CA GLY A 56 -13.55 6.02 -24.36
C GLY A 56 -12.40 6.12 -25.37
N GLU A 57 -11.63 7.21 -25.38
CA GLU A 57 -10.49 7.38 -26.28
C GLU A 57 -9.14 7.15 -25.55
N ILE A 58 -8.22 6.39 -26.16
CA ILE A 58 -6.87 6.19 -25.61
C ILE A 58 -5.98 7.34 -26.09
N THR A 59 -5.97 8.45 -25.36
CA THR A 59 -5.08 9.60 -25.61
C THR A 59 -3.75 9.48 -24.85
N TRP A 60 -2.74 10.24 -25.26
CA TRP A 60 -1.49 10.35 -24.51
C TRP A 60 -1.71 10.89 -23.08
N ARG A 61 -2.72 11.76 -22.90
CA ARG A 61 -3.14 12.31 -21.60
C ARG A 61 -3.64 11.20 -20.67
N ASN A 62 -4.46 10.29 -21.20
CA ASN A 62 -4.94 9.12 -20.45
C ASN A 62 -3.79 8.19 -20.06
N ARG A 63 -2.78 8.01 -20.92
CA ARG A 63 -1.57 7.23 -20.57
C ARG A 63 -0.76 7.91 -19.46
N ALA A 64 -0.50 9.21 -19.58
CA ALA A 64 0.23 9.98 -18.58
C ALA A 64 -0.47 9.95 -17.22
N ALA A 65 -1.78 10.21 -17.20
CA ALA A 65 -2.57 10.14 -15.98
C ALA A 65 -2.61 8.73 -15.36
N GLY A 66 -2.53 7.68 -16.20
CA GLY A 66 -2.40 6.30 -15.73
C GLY A 66 -1.12 6.02 -14.95
N TYR A 67 -0.03 6.76 -15.21
CA TYR A 67 1.20 6.67 -14.42
C TYR A 67 1.14 7.50 -13.14
N LEU A 68 0.47 8.66 -13.18
CA LEU A 68 0.33 9.55 -12.03
C LEU A 68 -0.68 9.02 -11.00
N ILE A 69 -1.75 8.37 -11.48
CA ILE A 69 -2.87 7.86 -10.67
C ILE A 69 -3.09 6.36 -10.95
N PRO A 70 -2.10 5.48 -10.65
CA PRO A 70 -2.13 4.10 -11.14
C PRO A 70 -3.11 3.19 -10.37
N TRP A 71 -3.57 3.59 -9.18
CA TRP A 71 -4.41 2.76 -8.31
C TRP A 71 -5.86 3.24 -8.20
N GLY A 72 -6.15 4.48 -8.59
CA GLY A 72 -7.45 5.10 -8.36
C GLY A 72 -8.62 4.46 -9.13
N TRP A 73 -8.38 3.99 -10.35
CA TRP A 73 -9.47 3.67 -11.29
C TRP A 73 -10.34 2.47 -10.91
N ARG A 74 -9.77 1.40 -10.32
CA ARG A 74 -10.57 0.24 -9.88
C ARG A 74 -11.38 0.55 -8.62
N LEU A 75 -10.90 1.48 -7.80
CA LEU A 75 -11.46 1.80 -6.49
C LEU A 75 -12.36 3.03 -6.51
N SER A 76 -12.50 3.75 -7.63
CA SER A 76 -13.18 5.04 -7.64
C SER A 76 -14.60 5.05 -8.20
N ARG A 77 -15.12 3.95 -8.76
CA ARG A 77 -16.47 3.89 -9.41
C ARG A 77 -16.70 5.06 -10.40
N GLY A 78 -15.65 5.50 -11.09
CA GLY A 78 -15.71 6.63 -12.03
C GLY A 78 -15.61 8.03 -11.38
N ARG A 79 -15.47 8.13 -10.05
CA ARG A 79 -15.25 9.41 -9.36
C ARG A 79 -13.78 9.80 -9.41
N LEU A 80 -13.45 10.78 -10.25
CA LEU A 80 -12.07 11.23 -10.47
C LEU A 80 -11.32 11.63 -9.19
N TRP A 81 -11.98 12.39 -8.30
CA TRP A 81 -11.35 12.87 -7.07
C TRP A 81 -10.98 11.72 -6.12
N VAL A 82 -11.81 10.68 -6.04
CA VAL A 82 -11.53 9.48 -5.23
C VAL A 82 -10.29 8.77 -5.76
N ALA A 83 -10.17 8.66 -7.08
CA ALA A 83 -9.01 8.06 -7.74
C ALA A 83 -7.69 8.81 -7.40
N ALA A 84 -7.72 10.14 -7.44
CA ALA A 84 -6.58 10.99 -7.11
C ALA A 84 -6.18 10.85 -5.64
N VAL A 85 -7.13 10.88 -4.71
CA VAL A 85 -6.87 10.73 -3.27
C VAL A 85 -6.26 9.37 -2.95
N PHE A 86 -6.81 8.28 -3.48
CA PHE A 86 -6.24 6.94 -3.24
C PHE A 86 -4.81 6.82 -3.76
N SER A 87 -4.54 7.39 -4.93
CA SER A 87 -3.18 7.34 -5.50
C SER A 87 -2.21 8.21 -4.71
N TRP A 88 -2.66 9.38 -4.23
CA TRP A 88 -1.88 10.23 -3.35
C TRP A 88 -1.51 9.53 -2.04
N VAL A 89 -2.49 8.93 -1.36
CA VAL A 89 -2.25 8.15 -0.11
C VAL A 89 -1.26 7.01 -0.37
N THR A 90 -1.42 6.31 -1.49
CA THR A 90 -0.52 5.19 -1.85
C THR A 90 0.91 5.69 -2.08
N TRP A 91 1.09 6.80 -2.81
CA TRP A 91 2.41 7.40 -3.00
C TRP A 91 3.03 7.89 -1.70
N MET A 92 2.23 8.51 -0.81
CA MET A 92 2.69 8.91 0.52
C MET A 92 3.16 7.71 1.34
N ALA A 93 2.43 6.59 1.30
CA ALA A 93 2.84 5.36 1.98
C ALA A 93 4.15 4.79 1.41
N VAL A 94 4.32 4.77 0.08
CA VAL A 94 5.55 4.29 -0.56
C VAL A 94 6.76 5.17 -0.17
N GLY A 95 6.62 6.49 -0.23
CA GLY A 95 7.72 7.39 0.15
C GLY A 95 8.02 7.33 1.65
N GLY A 96 6.99 7.30 2.50
CA GLY A 96 7.14 7.10 3.94
C GLY A 96 7.89 5.80 4.28
N ALA A 97 7.56 4.71 3.58
CA ALA A 97 8.27 3.45 3.72
C ALA A 97 9.75 3.57 3.33
N ALA A 98 10.04 4.20 2.19
CA ALA A 98 11.41 4.40 1.73
C ALA A 98 12.25 5.25 2.70
N PHE A 99 11.69 6.32 3.26
CA PHE A 99 12.39 7.14 4.26
C PHE A 99 12.69 6.34 5.54
N ALA A 100 11.73 5.54 5.98
CA ALA A 100 11.87 4.80 7.21
C ALA A 100 12.77 3.55 7.07
N MET A 101 13.02 3.06 5.85
CA MET A 101 14.06 2.04 5.58
C MET A 101 15.50 2.56 5.76
N ARG A 102 15.72 3.88 5.84
CA ARG A 102 17.07 4.47 5.82
C ARG A 102 17.87 4.17 7.10
N PRO A 103 19.13 3.68 6.99
CA PRO A 103 20.03 3.54 8.13
C PRO A 103 20.19 4.87 8.88
N GLY A 104 20.10 4.86 10.21
CA GLY A 104 20.20 6.08 11.03
C GLY A 104 18.93 6.92 11.16
N ALA A 105 17.80 6.53 10.55
CA ALA A 105 16.52 7.24 10.74
C ALA A 105 15.98 7.16 12.19
N MET A 106 16.44 6.20 13.01
CA MET A 106 16.08 6.03 14.41
C MET A 106 17.26 5.44 15.22
N THR A 107 17.27 5.76 16.52
CA THR A 107 18.36 5.63 17.51
C THR A 107 18.79 4.20 17.86
N GLU A 108 18.06 3.16 17.45
CA GLU A 108 18.49 1.76 17.62
C GLU A 108 18.97 1.12 16.32
N PRO A 109 20.12 0.39 16.33
CA PRO A 109 20.63 -0.33 15.19
C PRO A 109 19.86 -1.64 15.00
N SER A 110 18.60 -1.56 14.57
CA SER A 110 17.92 -2.74 14.05
C SER A 110 18.59 -3.20 12.77
N THR A 111 18.85 -4.50 12.64
CA THR A 111 19.40 -5.07 11.42
C THR A 111 18.52 -4.71 10.22
N THR A 112 19.13 -4.44 9.07
CA THR A 112 18.42 -4.08 7.82
C THR A 112 17.30 -5.06 7.47
N GLY A 113 17.47 -6.34 7.85
CA GLY A 113 16.46 -7.39 7.67
C GLY A 113 15.18 -7.15 8.47
N VAL A 114 15.25 -6.70 9.73
CA VAL A 114 14.07 -6.40 10.57
C VAL A 114 13.28 -5.24 9.97
N ARG A 115 13.97 -4.20 9.50
CA ARG A 115 13.32 -3.06 8.83
C ARG A 115 12.62 -3.53 7.55
N ALA A 116 13.32 -4.28 6.70
CA ALA A 116 12.74 -4.80 5.46
C ALA A 116 11.49 -5.66 5.72
N ALA A 117 11.55 -6.57 6.70
CA ALA A 117 10.41 -7.40 7.09
C ALA A 117 9.24 -6.57 7.65
N LEU A 118 9.53 -5.53 8.45
CA LEU A 118 8.51 -4.63 9.01
C LEU A 118 7.79 -3.86 7.90
N PHE A 119 8.54 -3.33 6.93
CA PHE A 119 7.92 -2.67 5.77
C PHE A 119 7.10 -3.62 4.93
N ALA A 120 7.58 -4.84 4.69
CA ALA A 120 6.81 -5.84 3.97
C ALA A 120 5.48 -6.14 4.70
N ALA A 121 5.52 -6.28 6.03
CA ALA A 121 4.32 -6.46 6.84
C ALA A 121 3.34 -5.27 6.71
N TRP A 122 3.82 -4.03 6.87
CA TRP A 122 2.98 -2.84 6.73
C TRP A 122 2.36 -2.71 5.34
N VAL A 123 3.10 -3.05 4.29
CA VAL A 123 2.56 -3.04 2.91
C VAL A 123 1.44 -4.07 2.75
N ILE A 124 1.62 -5.28 3.30
CA ILE A 124 0.60 -6.33 3.26
C ILE A 124 -0.65 -5.88 4.02
N ASP A 125 -0.49 -5.33 5.23
CA ASP A 125 -1.59 -4.85 6.05
C ASP A 125 -2.34 -3.68 5.42
N ALA A 126 -1.61 -2.71 4.87
CA ALA A 126 -2.21 -1.58 4.15
C ALA A 126 -2.97 -2.06 2.91
N ALA A 127 -2.43 -3.03 2.17
CA ALA A 127 -3.12 -3.63 1.03
C ALA A 127 -4.40 -4.36 1.45
N ALA A 128 -4.35 -5.12 2.55
CA ALA A 128 -5.52 -5.77 3.13
C ALA A 128 -6.58 -4.75 3.58
N LEU A 129 -6.15 -3.67 4.25
CA LEU A 129 -7.03 -2.59 4.69
C LEU A 129 -7.73 -1.91 3.51
N VAL A 130 -6.98 -1.56 2.46
CA VAL A 130 -7.53 -0.96 1.24
C VAL A 130 -8.51 -1.90 0.56
N TYR A 131 -8.21 -3.20 0.50
CA TYR A 131 -9.11 -4.20 -0.06
C TYR A 131 -10.41 -4.30 0.74
N VAL A 132 -10.35 -4.36 2.06
CA VAL A 132 -11.53 -4.45 2.93
C VAL A 132 -12.37 -3.17 2.83
N LEU A 133 -11.75 -1.99 2.85
CA LEU A 133 -12.43 -0.71 2.66
C LEU A 133 -13.09 -0.61 1.28
N GLY A 134 -12.40 -1.05 0.23
CA GLY A 134 -12.97 -1.15 -1.11
C GLY A 134 -14.17 -2.08 -1.16
N THR A 135 -14.11 -3.21 -0.45
CA THR A 135 -15.22 -4.18 -0.34
C THR A 135 -16.42 -3.58 0.39
N ILE A 136 -16.20 -2.91 1.53
CA ILE A 136 -17.25 -2.18 2.28
C ILE A 136 -17.92 -1.15 1.38
N TRP A 137 -17.13 -0.38 0.65
CA TRP A 137 -17.63 0.65 -0.24
C TRP A 137 -18.44 0.07 -1.41
N GLN A 138 -18.13 -1.17 -1.80
CA GLN A 138 -18.81 -1.87 -2.86
C GLN A 138 -20.11 -2.57 -2.44
N ALA A 139 -20.22 -2.95 -1.16
CA ALA A 139 -21.32 -3.75 -0.64
C ALA A 139 -22.62 -2.95 -0.45
N THR A 140 -23.76 -3.62 -0.63
CA THR A 140 -25.07 -3.14 -0.20
C THR A 140 -25.17 -3.19 1.33
N PRO A 141 -25.85 -2.22 1.98
CA PRO A 141 -25.95 -2.17 3.43
C PRO A 141 -26.56 -3.45 4.01
N GLY A 142 -25.86 -4.09 4.95
CA GLY A 142 -26.29 -5.35 5.57
C GLY A 142 -25.35 -5.80 6.69
N SER A 143 -25.73 -6.89 7.40
CA SER A 143 -24.98 -7.41 8.57
C SER A 143 -23.51 -7.72 8.25
N ARG A 144 -23.22 -8.17 7.03
CA ARG A 144 -21.87 -8.51 6.56
C ARG A 144 -20.92 -7.29 6.55
N VAL A 145 -21.43 -6.10 6.20
CA VAL A 145 -20.67 -4.84 6.20
C VAL A 145 -20.24 -4.42 7.61
N ARG A 146 -21.09 -4.66 8.62
CA ARG A 146 -20.79 -4.35 10.02
C ARG A 146 -19.62 -5.18 10.56
N SER A 147 -19.48 -6.44 10.10
CA SER A 147 -18.33 -7.28 10.45
C SER A 147 -17.03 -6.80 9.81
N LEU A 148 -17.09 -6.31 8.56
CA LEU A 148 -15.91 -5.79 7.86
C LEU A 148 -15.39 -4.51 8.53
N TRP A 149 -16.26 -3.67 9.08
CA TRP A 149 -15.82 -2.52 9.87
C TRP A 149 -15.03 -2.91 11.12
N LYS A 150 -15.39 -4.01 11.79
CA LYS A 150 -14.58 -4.54 12.91
C LYS A 150 -13.18 -4.94 12.43
N LEU A 151 -13.09 -5.58 11.26
CA LEU A 151 -11.82 -5.97 10.65
C LEU A 151 -10.96 -4.74 10.30
N VAL A 152 -11.56 -3.69 9.73
CA VAL A 152 -10.90 -2.39 9.49
C VAL A 152 -10.32 -1.83 10.79
N THR A 153 -11.11 -1.81 11.87
CA THR A 153 -10.64 -1.30 13.17
C THR A 153 -9.45 -2.09 13.70
N VAL A 154 -9.51 -3.43 13.62
CA VAL A 154 -8.41 -4.30 14.08
C VAL A 154 -7.14 -4.05 13.26
N ILE A 155 -7.22 -4.08 11.93
CA ILE A 155 -6.04 -3.85 11.07
C ILE A 155 -5.46 -2.46 11.31
N THR A 156 -6.31 -1.43 11.44
CA THR A 156 -5.87 -0.05 11.70
C THR A 156 -5.20 0.07 13.08
N ALA A 157 -5.74 -0.59 14.11
CA ALA A 157 -5.15 -0.60 15.45
C ALA A 157 -3.79 -1.31 15.47
N VAL A 158 -3.67 -2.46 14.80
CA VAL A 158 -2.42 -3.21 14.68
C VAL A 158 -1.34 -2.40 13.94
N LEU A 159 -1.70 -1.80 12.80
CA LEU A 159 -0.80 -0.90 12.07
C LEU A 159 -0.37 0.29 12.93
N GLY A 160 -1.31 0.97 13.58
CA GLY A 160 -1.03 2.13 14.42
C GLY A 160 -0.11 1.79 15.60
N ALA A 161 -0.37 0.67 16.29
CA ALA A 161 0.48 0.19 17.38
C ALA A 161 1.88 -0.19 16.88
N SER A 162 1.98 -0.88 15.73
CA SER A 162 3.25 -1.25 15.11
C SER A 162 4.07 -0.03 14.70
N VAL A 163 3.44 0.99 14.09
CA VAL A 163 4.09 2.27 13.78
C VAL A 163 4.53 3.00 15.05
N GLY A 164 3.70 3.03 16.08
CA GLY A 164 4.05 3.64 17.36
C GLY A 164 5.28 3.00 18.00
N LEU A 165 5.31 1.67 18.06
CA LEU A 165 6.46 0.91 18.55
C LEU A 165 7.72 1.20 17.74
N TYR A 166 7.61 1.27 16.41
CA TYR A 166 8.72 1.62 15.54
C TYR A 166 9.27 3.01 15.89
N VAL A 167 8.40 4.02 15.98
CA VAL A 167 8.78 5.42 16.31
C VAL A 167 9.42 5.54 17.70
N THR A 168 9.02 4.71 18.66
CA THR A 168 9.67 4.65 19.99
C THR A 168 11.00 3.90 20.02
N GLY A 169 11.54 3.53 18.85
CA GLY A 169 12.81 2.84 18.73
C GLY A 169 12.74 1.34 19.02
N ARG A 170 11.56 0.71 18.89
CA ARG A 170 11.35 -0.73 19.17
C ARG A 170 10.94 -1.52 17.92
N PRO A 171 11.82 -1.62 16.90
CA PRO A 171 11.48 -2.16 15.59
C PRO A 171 11.20 -3.67 15.59
N THR A 172 11.82 -4.44 16.48
CA THR A 172 11.57 -5.89 16.61
C THR A 172 10.16 -6.15 17.17
N GLU A 173 9.76 -5.39 18.19
CA GLU A 173 8.41 -5.46 18.78
C GLU A 173 7.37 -4.99 17.77
N ALA A 174 7.66 -3.91 17.04
CA ALA A 174 6.83 -3.44 15.93
C ALA A 174 6.60 -4.53 14.88
N LEU A 175 7.64 -5.30 14.53
CA LEU A 175 7.55 -6.40 13.56
C LEU A 175 6.75 -7.58 14.11
N MET A 176 6.93 -7.95 15.38
CA MET A 176 6.13 -9.00 16.00
C MET A 176 4.64 -8.63 16.03
N PHE A 177 4.34 -7.36 16.32
CA PHE A 177 2.96 -6.89 16.42
C PHE A 177 2.30 -6.68 15.06
N GLY A 178 3.01 -6.05 14.11
CA GLY A 178 2.50 -5.77 12.76
C GLY A 178 2.58 -6.98 11.83
N GLY A 179 3.70 -7.70 11.83
CA GLY A 179 3.90 -8.85 10.95
C GLY A 179 3.36 -10.18 11.48
N GLY A 180 3.26 -10.36 12.80
CA GLY A 180 2.86 -11.62 13.43
C GLY A 180 1.45 -12.07 13.06
N PRO A 181 0.39 -11.29 13.34
CA PRO A 181 -0.99 -11.69 13.03
C PRO A 181 -1.24 -11.95 11.53
N PRO A 182 -0.75 -11.11 10.60
CA PRO A 182 -0.88 -11.37 9.16
C PRO A 182 -0.12 -12.62 8.70
N LEU A 183 1.07 -12.90 9.24
CA LEU A 183 1.81 -14.12 8.95
C LEU A 183 1.10 -15.37 9.50
N ALA A 184 0.55 -15.30 10.71
CA ALA A 184 -0.17 -16.41 11.31
C ALA A 184 -1.44 -16.74 10.52
N VAL A 185 -2.24 -15.72 10.21
CA VAL A 185 -3.51 -15.89 9.48
C VAL A 185 -3.26 -16.19 8.00
N GLY A 186 -2.40 -15.41 7.34
CA GLY A 186 -2.08 -15.57 5.92
C GLY A 186 -1.27 -16.84 5.64
N GLY A 187 -0.29 -17.17 6.48
CA GLY A 187 0.47 -18.41 6.40
C GLY A 187 -0.39 -19.63 6.66
N GLY A 188 -1.25 -19.60 7.67
CA GLY A 188 -2.20 -20.68 7.96
C GLY A 188 -3.20 -20.91 6.82
N MET A 189 -3.80 -19.84 6.29
CA MET A 189 -4.73 -19.93 5.17
C MET A 189 -4.03 -20.35 3.86
N GLY A 190 -2.82 -19.85 3.62
CA GLY A 190 -1.99 -20.21 2.49
C GLY A 190 -1.61 -21.69 2.52
N LEU A 191 -1.18 -22.21 3.67
CA LEU A 191 -0.92 -23.64 3.88
C LEU A 191 -2.17 -24.47 3.66
N PHE A 192 -3.31 -24.08 4.23
CA PHE A 192 -4.59 -24.77 4.02
C PHE A 192 -4.96 -24.86 2.52
N VAL A 193 -4.90 -23.74 1.80
CA VAL A 193 -5.17 -23.70 0.36
C VAL A 193 -4.17 -24.58 -0.41
N LEU A 194 -2.88 -24.54 -0.06
CA LEU A 194 -1.85 -25.36 -0.68
C LEU A 194 -2.10 -26.86 -0.44
N THR A 195 -2.47 -27.25 0.78
CA THR A 195 -2.85 -28.61 1.14
C THR A 195 -4.06 -29.07 0.33
N VAL A 196 -5.10 -28.24 0.23
CA VAL A 196 -6.28 -28.54 -0.61
C VAL A 196 -5.90 -28.64 -2.08
N LEU A 197 -4.99 -27.83 -2.61
CA LEU A 197 -4.59 -27.92 -4.01
C LEU A 197 -3.73 -29.16 -4.32
N ILE A 198 -2.85 -29.55 -3.38
CA ILE A 198 -1.95 -30.70 -3.53
C ILE A 198 -2.71 -32.03 -3.33
N PHE A 199 -3.49 -32.14 -2.26
CA PHE A 199 -4.20 -33.37 -1.91
C PHE A 199 -5.63 -33.42 -2.47
N GLY A 200 -6.25 -32.27 -2.73
CA GLY A 200 -7.58 -32.16 -3.32
C GLY A 200 -7.65 -32.58 -4.78
N ARG A 201 -6.56 -32.45 -5.55
CA ARG A 201 -6.50 -32.97 -6.94
C ARG A 201 -6.67 -34.49 -7.02
N ASN A 202 -6.34 -35.21 -5.94
CA ASN A 202 -6.47 -36.67 -5.87
C ASN A 202 -7.76 -37.14 -5.19
N THR A 203 -8.48 -36.24 -4.53
CA THR A 203 -9.82 -36.52 -4.00
C THR A 203 -10.84 -36.00 -4.99
N ARG A 204 -11.15 -36.79 -6.02
CA ARG A 204 -12.40 -36.57 -6.78
C ARG A 204 -13.54 -36.81 -5.80
N TRP A 205 -14.25 -35.74 -5.45
CA TRP A 205 -15.53 -35.86 -4.76
C TRP A 205 -16.53 -36.36 -5.83
N ASN A 206 -16.76 -37.67 -5.85
CA ASN A 206 -17.96 -38.25 -6.44
C ASN A 206 -19.13 -38.01 -5.50
#